data_AF-A0A8H3HIX5-F1
#
_entry.id   AF-A0A8H3HIX5-F1
#
_cell.length_a   1.000
_cell.length_b   1.000
_cell.length_c   1.000
_cell.angle_alpha   90.00
_cell.angle_beta   90.00
_cell.angle_gamma   90.00
#
_symmetry.space_group_name_H-M   'P 1'
#
loop_
_entity.id
_entity.type
_entity.pdbx_description
1 polymer ?
#
loop_
_entity_poly.entity_id
_entity_poly.type
_entity_poly.pdbx_seq_one_letter_code
_entity_poly.pdbx_strand_id
1 'polypeptide(L)'
;KGKDVKPGDPVIMDIAGDDSGTSTSDDVCIAEVLEVRSSDYDRKEYFVLIRWYYSGPMLRNLQDPYKAIKNFSSFRFAPRELVSSDHLQVFSSSQLAKKISVRTFHETNPEQPTIGPEEWWCRYFWSTKQGCLLSYNKSNPPIIVCGMGDRCIKDHYFAPHLEHQRCCTRGSCQIWYHVECLRRTNRPVKLKTEFVDQRLRLMLHGTPGFEWIDDPNGDMKLFEDIKLCLSYIHGIVDCAQHSVIRGREHGVVGNYLSIKRARALLIEAHLGGWPSDEEIDEFVSWKPPSDELYRCVNCNGVI
;
A
#
# COMPACT_ATOMS: atom_id res chain seq x y z
N LYS A 1 30.71 -4.60 -5.89
CA LYS A 1 31.00 -6.00 -6.32
C LYS A 1 30.25 -6.33 -7.63
N GLY A 2 30.85 -6.02 -8.78
CA GLY A 2 30.39 -6.49 -10.11
C GLY A 2 29.06 -5.94 -10.66
N LYS A 3 28.39 -5.01 -9.97
CA LYS A 3 27.21 -4.30 -10.47
C LYS A 3 27.48 -2.80 -10.48
N ASP A 4 27.11 -2.15 -11.57
CA ASP A 4 27.18 -0.70 -11.70
C ASP A 4 26.16 -0.03 -10.76
N VAL A 5 26.62 0.98 -10.04
CA VAL A 5 25.81 1.81 -9.15
C VAL A 5 25.77 3.21 -9.73
N LYS A 6 24.57 3.79 -9.80
CA LYS A 6 24.32 5.15 -10.32
C LYS A 6 23.48 5.97 -9.34
N PRO A 7 23.46 7.30 -9.49
CA PRO A 7 22.50 8.15 -8.79
C PRO A 7 21.06 7.63 -8.87
N GLY A 8 20.36 7.65 -7.74
CA GLY A 8 19.02 7.10 -7.53
C GLY A 8 19.00 5.62 -7.10
N ASP A 9 20.13 4.91 -7.10
CA ASP A 9 20.16 3.51 -6.68
C ASP A 9 20.17 3.37 -5.15
N PRO A 10 19.25 2.57 -4.57
CA PRO A 10 19.33 2.17 -3.18
C PRO A 10 20.41 1.08 -2.97
N VAL A 11 21.16 1.20 -1.89
CA VAL A 11 22.32 0.37 -1.56
C VAL A 11 22.34 0.01 -0.08
N ILE A 12 22.82 -1.18 0.24
CA ILE A 12 23.28 -1.55 1.57
C ILE A 12 24.72 -1.07 1.72
N MET A 13 24.99 -0.40 2.83
CA MET A 13 26.30 0.10 3.22
C MET A 13 26.99 -0.88 4.17
N ASP A 14 28.28 -1.12 3.97
CA ASP A 14 29.16 -1.83 4.90
C ASP A 14 29.90 -0.80 5.76
N ILE A 15 29.28 -0.41 6.87
CA ILE A 15 29.86 0.52 7.84
C ILE A 15 30.40 -0.26 9.04
N ALA A 16 31.67 -0.66 8.95
CA ALA A 16 32.37 -1.21 10.10
C ALA A 16 32.62 -0.10 11.13
N GLY A 17 31.79 -0.07 12.19
CA GLY A 17 31.88 0.93 13.27
C GLY A 17 31.26 2.27 12.86
N ASP A 18 29.96 2.41 13.08
CA ASP A 18 29.27 3.68 12.88
C ASP A 18 29.43 4.59 14.11
N ASP A 19 30.17 5.68 13.95
CA ASP A 19 30.28 6.73 14.98
C ASP A 19 29.00 7.59 15.10
N SER A 20 28.00 7.41 14.23
CA SER A 20 26.75 8.21 14.27
C SER A 20 25.89 7.90 15.50
N GLY A 21 26.11 6.76 16.16
CA GLY A 21 25.34 6.32 17.32
C GLY A 21 23.88 5.93 17.01
N THR A 22 23.49 5.85 15.73
CA THR A 22 22.10 5.55 15.33
C THR A 22 21.87 4.07 15.00
N SER A 23 22.90 3.36 14.54
CA SER A 23 22.84 1.92 14.24
C SER A 23 23.34 1.04 15.39
N THR A 24 22.74 -0.12 15.55
CA THR A 24 23.24 -1.25 16.35
C THR A 24 24.00 -2.24 15.47
N SER A 25 24.75 -3.18 16.06
CA SER A 25 25.55 -4.18 15.30
C SER A 25 24.73 -5.07 14.36
N ASP A 26 23.41 -5.16 14.58
CA ASP A 26 22.51 -6.03 13.83
C ASP A 26 21.72 -5.26 12.75
N ASP A 27 21.87 -3.92 12.68
CA ASP A 27 21.11 -3.08 11.75
C ASP A 27 21.68 -3.13 10.32
N VAL A 28 20.79 -3.33 9.35
CA VAL A 28 21.13 -3.20 7.93
C VAL A 28 21.09 -1.72 7.55
N CYS A 29 22.26 -1.15 7.30
CA CYS A 29 22.39 0.26 6.93
C CYS A 29 22.07 0.46 5.44
N ILE A 30 20.99 1.18 5.14
CA ILE A 30 20.47 1.35 3.78
C ILE A 30 20.51 2.84 3.40
N ALA A 31 21.00 3.12 2.21
CA ALA A 31 21.08 4.48 1.68
C ALA A 31 20.71 4.54 0.20
N GLU A 32 20.45 5.75 -0.29
CA GLU A 32 20.31 6.05 -1.72
C GLU A 32 21.53 6.83 -2.19
N VAL A 33 22.14 6.41 -3.29
CA VAL A 33 23.24 7.16 -3.91
C VAL A 33 22.67 8.39 -4.62
N LEU A 34 23.13 9.58 -4.28
CA LEU A 34 22.71 10.84 -4.91
C LEU A 34 23.72 11.30 -5.96
N GLU A 35 25.01 11.16 -5.67
CA GLU A 35 26.09 11.55 -6.57
C GLU A 35 27.27 10.60 -6.46
N VAL A 36 28.01 10.44 -7.54
CA VAL A 36 29.28 9.71 -7.60
C VAL A 36 30.34 10.66 -8.13
N ARG A 37 31.43 10.84 -7.39
CA ARG A 37 32.55 11.72 -7.76
C ARG A 37 33.86 10.96 -7.66
N SER A 38 34.82 11.27 -8.53
CA SER A 38 36.20 10.82 -8.42
C SER A 38 37.07 11.91 -7.83
N SER A 39 38.15 11.56 -7.15
CA SER A 39 39.18 12.53 -6.75
C SER A 39 39.90 13.08 -7.99
N ASP A 40 40.17 14.38 -8.02
CA ASP A 40 40.97 15.01 -9.09
C ASP A 40 42.43 14.50 -9.08
N TYR A 41 42.91 14.08 -7.90
CA TYR A 41 44.29 13.63 -7.68
C TYR A 41 44.49 12.14 -7.97
N ASP A 42 43.46 11.32 -7.71
CA ASP A 42 43.49 9.89 -8.01
C ASP A 42 42.18 9.47 -8.68
N ARG A 43 42.25 9.27 -10.00
CA ARG A 43 41.11 8.83 -10.82
C ARG A 43 40.62 7.42 -10.47
N LYS A 44 41.30 6.69 -9.57
CA LYS A 44 40.91 5.35 -9.14
C LYS A 44 40.08 5.35 -7.87
N GLU A 45 40.00 6.46 -7.14
CA GLU A 45 39.19 6.56 -5.95
C GLU A 45 37.87 7.28 -6.24
N TYR A 46 36.77 6.61 -5.88
CA TYR A 46 35.42 7.12 -6.04
C TYR A 46 34.75 7.30 -4.68
N PHE A 47 34.10 8.45 -4.53
CA PHE A 47 33.29 8.82 -3.39
C PHE A 47 31.83 8.92 -3.81
N VAL A 48 30.94 8.60 -2.88
CA VAL A 48 29.50 8.67 -3.09
C VAL A 48 28.88 9.60 -2.06
N LEU A 49 28.08 10.55 -2.54
CA LEU A 49 27.14 11.28 -1.69
C LEU A 49 25.89 10.42 -1.57
N ILE A 50 25.51 10.09 -0.34
CA ILE A 50 24.34 9.27 -0.06
C ILE A 50 23.31 10.02 0.78
N ARG A 51 22.08 9.51 0.73
CA ARG A 51 20.98 9.86 1.64
C ARG A 51 20.58 8.62 2.44
N TRP A 52 20.48 8.76 3.75
CA TRP A 52 20.14 7.64 4.63
C TRP A 52 18.65 7.28 4.58
N TYR A 53 18.37 5.98 4.61
CA TYR A 53 17.11 5.42 5.06
C TYR A 53 17.28 4.88 6.49
N TYR A 54 16.28 5.10 7.33
CA TYR A 54 16.24 4.61 8.70
C TYR A 54 15.26 3.47 8.84
N SER A 55 15.68 2.41 9.54
CA SER A 55 14.76 1.41 10.05
C SER A 55 13.95 1.97 11.23
N GLY A 56 12.85 1.30 11.55
CA GLY A 56 12.07 1.64 12.74
C GLY A 56 12.89 1.67 14.04
N PRO A 57 13.74 0.65 14.33
CA PRO A 57 14.69 0.69 15.44
C PRO A 57 15.66 1.88 15.39
N MET A 58 16.30 2.17 14.25
CA MET A 58 17.24 3.29 14.14
C MET A 58 16.58 4.64 14.45
N LEU A 59 15.32 4.84 14.04
CA LEU A 59 14.57 6.05 14.39
C LEU A 59 14.35 6.23 15.90
N ARG A 60 14.24 5.13 16.67
CA ARG A 60 14.09 5.21 18.13
C ARG A 60 15.36 5.70 18.82
N ASN A 61 16.50 5.52 18.17
CA ASN A 61 17.81 5.91 18.67
C ASN A 61 18.18 7.36 18.30
N LEU A 62 17.41 8.00 17.42
CA LEU A 62 17.57 9.44 17.18
C LEU A 62 17.28 10.24 18.46
N GLN A 63 17.77 11.48 18.54
CA GLN A 63 17.45 12.37 19.65
C GLN A 63 15.97 12.79 19.57
N ASP A 64 15.22 12.64 20.67
CA ASP A 64 13.84 13.12 20.85
C ASP A 64 12.74 12.61 19.86
N PRO A 65 12.73 11.36 19.37
CA PRO A 65 11.74 10.89 18.40
C PRO A 65 10.30 10.92 18.94
N TYR A 66 10.13 10.84 20.26
CA TYR A 66 8.83 10.89 20.93
C TYR A 66 8.15 12.27 20.85
N LYS A 67 8.91 13.36 20.68
CA LYS A 67 8.36 14.71 20.46
C LYS A 67 7.93 14.91 19.00
N ALA A 68 8.61 14.20 18.11
CA ALA A 68 8.55 14.32 16.67
C ALA A 68 7.45 13.46 16.02
N ILE A 69 7.16 12.30 16.63
CA ILE A 69 6.25 11.29 16.10
C ILE A 69 5.11 11.10 17.09
N LYS A 70 3.92 11.53 16.69
CA LYS A 70 2.72 11.38 17.51
C LYS A 70 2.48 9.88 17.76
N ASN A 71 2.25 9.51 19.02
CA ASN A 71 1.99 8.13 19.44
C ASN A 71 3.12 7.15 19.06
N PHE A 72 4.38 7.60 19.08
CA PHE A 72 5.54 6.76 18.73
C PHE A 72 5.62 5.45 19.52
N SER A 73 5.19 5.44 20.79
CA SER A 73 5.20 4.26 21.65
C SER A 73 4.29 3.13 21.15
N SER A 74 3.18 3.47 20.48
CA SER A 74 2.24 2.51 19.87
C SER A 74 2.55 2.26 18.39
N PHE A 75 3.34 3.12 17.76
CA PHE A 75 3.74 2.96 16.36
C PHE A 75 4.62 1.71 16.16
N ARG A 76 4.33 0.96 15.10
CA ARG A 76 5.02 -0.28 14.72
C ARG A 76 5.36 -0.23 13.24
N PHE A 77 6.65 -0.18 12.95
CA PHE A 77 7.16 -0.36 11.58
C PHE A 77 6.99 -1.80 11.16
N ALA A 78 6.56 -2.02 9.92
CA ALA A 78 6.50 -3.34 9.35
C ALA A 78 7.91 -3.89 9.05
N PRO A 79 8.04 -5.21 8.90
CA PRO A 79 9.24 -5.80 8.33
C PRO A 79 9.60 -5.11 7.02
N ARG A 80 10.89 -4.77 6.87
CA ARG A 80 11.45 -4.09 5.69
C ARG A 80 10.86 -2.70 5.38
N GLU A 81 10.13 -2.10 6.32
CA GLU A 81 9.71 -0.71 6.23
C GLU A 81 10.87 0.22 6.64
N LEU A 82 11.13 1.21 5.80
CA LEU A 82 12.15 2.23 5.96
C LEU A 82 11.53 3.62 6.00
N VAL A 83 12.30 4.56 6.52
CA VAL A 83 11.99 6.00 6.48
C VAL A 83 13.11 6.72 5.75
N SER A 84 12.77 7.37 4.64
CA SER A 84 13.74 8.23 3.92
C SER A 84 14.07 9.47 4.74
N SER A 85 15.22 10.11 4.53
CA SER A 85 15.58 11.32 5.29
C SER A 85 16.24 12.41 4.44
N ASP A 86 16.48 13.58 5.01
CA ASP A 86 17.40 14.60 4.49
C ASP A 86 18.82 14.45 5.07
N HIS A 87 19.13 13.36 5.77
CA HIS A 87 20.47 13.12 6.29
C HIS A 87 21.40 12.67 5.15
N LEU A 88 22.33 13.56 4.80
CA LEU A 88 23.32 13.34 3.76
C LEU A 88 24.69 13.04 4.36
N GLN A 89 25.43 12.14 3.73
CA GLN A 89 26.80 11.82 4.12
C GLN A 89 27.62 11.39 2.90
N VAL A 90 28.93 11.58 2.96
CA VAL A 90 29.87 11.16 1.91
C VAL A 90 30.66 9.95 2.41
N PHE A 91 30.77 8.92 1.58
CA PHE A 91 31.51 7.70 1.87
C PHE A 91 32.39 7.27 0.70
N SER A 92 33.37 6.42 0.98
CA SER A 92 34.11 5.73 -0.09
C SER A 92 33.18 4.75 -0.79
N SER A 93 33.24 4.68 -2.12
CA SER A 93 32.50 3.68 -2.91
C SER A 93 32.82 2.23 -2.51
N SER A 94 33.97 2.00 -1.87
CA SER A 94 34.35 0.69 -1.32
C SER A 94 33.40 0.17 -0.24
N GLN A 95 32.66 1.06 0.44
CA GLN A 95 31.67 0.72 1.46
C GLN A 95 30.30 0.34 0.87
N LEU A 96 30.15 0.38 -0.45
CA LEU A 96 28.94 -0.11 -1.10
C LEU A 96 28.91 -1.64 -1.12
N ALA A 97 28.10 -2.23 -0.25
CA ALA A 97 28.01 -3.68 -0.10
C ALA A 97 27.18 -4.32 -1.22
N LYS A 98 25.94 -3.84 -1.40
CA LYS A 98 24.94 -4.47 -2.27
C LYS A 98 23.91 -3.47 -2.77
N LYS A 99 23.68 -3.43 -4.08
CA LYS A 99 22.52 -2.75 -4.69
C LYS A 99 21.23 -3.49 -4.37
N ILE A 100 20.19 -2.76 -3.94
CA ILE A 100 18.86 -3.28 -3.60
C ILE A 100 17.77 -2.43 -4.28
N SER A 101 16.50 -2.80 -4.06
CA SER A 101 15.34 -1.99 -4.46
C SER A 101 14.60 -1.55 -3.21
N VAL A 102 14.18 -0.29 -3.19
CA VAL A 102 13.30 0.29 -2.18
C VAL A 102 12.09 0.86 -2.90
N ARG A 103 10.90 0.33 -2.61
CA ARG A 103 9.63 0.78 -3.18
C ARG A 103 9.06 1.94 -2.38
N THR A 104 8.43 2.88 -3.06
CA THR A 104 7.63 3.90 -2.39
C THR A 104 6.20 3.41 -2.23
N PHE A 105 5.65 3.58 -1.04
CA PHE A 105 4.24 3.35 -0.74
C PHE A 105 3.54 4.67 -0.40
N HIS A 106 2.46 4.96 -1.12
CA HIS A 106 1.63 6.13 -0.92
C HIS A 106 0.30 5.71 -0.27
N GLU A 107 0.10 6.09 1.00
CA GLU A 107 -1.08 5.62 1.77
C GLU A 107 -2.43 6.01 1.17
N THR A 108 -2.48 7.14 0.47
CA THR A 108 -3.69 7.70 -0.15
C THR A 108 -3.89 7.26 -1.60
N ASN A 109 -2.89 6.64 -2.23
CA ASN A 109 -3.01 6.19 -3.61
C ASN A 109 -3.30 4.68 -3.63
N PRO A 110 -4.54 4.25 -3.92
CA PRO A 110 -4.85 2.83 -4.05
C PRO A 110 -4.26 2.22 -5.34
N GLU A 111 -3.93 3.05 -6.35
CA GLU A 111 -3.38 2.64 -7.64
C GLU A 111 -1.86 2.67 -7.62
N GLN A 112 -1.26 1.69 -6.94
CA GLN A 112 0.18 1.53 -6.89
C GLN A 112 0.60 0.07 -7.07
N PRO A 113 1.82 -0.20 -7.57
CA PRO A 113 2.31 -1.56 -7.77
C PRO A 113 2.38 -2.34 -6.45
N THR A 114 2.12 -3.64 -6.51
CA THR A 114 2.29 -4.54 -5.36
C THR A 114 3.71 -4.47 -4.80
N ILE A 115 3.82 -4.47 -3.48
CA ILE A 115 5.09 -4.57 -2.75
C ILE A 115 5.16 -5.98 -2.18
N GLY A 116 6.13 -6.76 -2.65
CA GLY A 116 6.37 -8.13 -2.20
C GLY A 116 6.89 -8.20 -0.76
N PRO A 117 6.72 -9.34 -0.07
CA PRO A 117 7.11 -9.50 1.34
C PRO A 117 8.62 -9.34 1.60
N GLU A 118 9.43 -9.56 0.56
CA GLU A 118 10.90 -9.44 0.63
C GLU A 118 11.44 -8.11 0.11
N GLU A 119 10.58 -7.23 -0.40
CA GLU A 119 11.00 -5.93 -0.91
C GLU A 119 11.13 -4.93 0.24
N TRP A 120 12.18 -4.10 0.19
CA TRP A 120 12.26 -2.93 1.04
C TRP A 120 11.31 -1.86 0.54
N TRP A 121 10.72 -1.10 1.44
CA TRP A 121 9.80 -0.05 1.07
C TRP A 121 9.78 1.10 2.07
N CYS A 122 9.33 2.27 1.65
CA CYS A 122 9.18 3.43 2.51
C CYS A 122 7.90 4.21 2.19
N ARG A 123 7.33 4.85 3.20
CA ARG A 123 6.14 5.74 3.06
C ARG A 123 6.25 7.04 3.83
N TYR A 124 7.31 7.19 4.61
CA TYR A 124 7.56 8.35 5.44
C TYR A 124 8.91 8.97 5.14
N PHE A 125 9.01 10.24 5.49
CA PHE A 125 10.20 11.04 5.37
C PHE A 125 10.54 11.67 6.73
N TRP A 126 11.73 11.42 7.24
CA TRP A 126 12.27 12.06 8.43
C TRP A 126 13.03 13.32 8.03
N SER A 127 12.55 14.49 8.45
CA SER A 127 13.34 15.72 8.33
C SER A 127 14.19 15.91 9.57
N THR A 128 15.51 15.77 9.43
CA THR A 128 16.49 16.09 10.47
C THR A 128 16.42 17.56 10.87
N LYS A 129 16.16 18.46 9.92
CA LYS A 129 16.03 19.90 10.17
C LYS A 129 14.80 20.25 11.02
N GLN A 130 13.66 19.62 10.73
CA GLN A 130 12.42 19.86 11.47
C GLN A 130 12.29 18.96 12.71
N GLY A 131 13.11 17.91 12.80
CA GLY A 131 12.99 16.87 13.81
C GLY A 131 11.59 16.26 13.81
N CYS A 132 11.04 15.95 12.64
CA CYS A 132 9.68 15.42 12.52
C CYS A 132 9.53 14.39 11.40
N LEU A 133 8.53 13.52 11.56
CA LEU A 133 8.14 12.55 10.55
C LEU A 133 7.03 13.15 9.68
N LEU A 134 7.25 13.10 8.37
CA LEU A 134 6.34 13.56 7.34
C LEU A 134 5.87 12.36 6.50
N SER A 135 4.73 12.53 5.84
CA SER A 135 4.34 11.62 4.76
C SER A 135 5.35 11.71 3.60
N TYR A 136 5.33 10.71 2.71
CA TYR A 136 6.26 10.65 1.59
C TYR A 136 6.30 11.91 0.71
N ASN A 137 5.20 12.67 0.61
CA ASN A 137 5.18 13.92 -0.17
C ASN A 137 5.94 15.08 0.48
N LYS A 138 6.51 14.88 1.68
CA LYS A 138 7.35 15.83 2.43
C LYS A 138 6.67 17.14 2.82
N SER A 139 5.34 17.22 2.68
CA SER A 139 4.57 18.43 2.97
C SER A 139 3.46 18.17 3.98
N ASN A 140 2.95 16.93 4.05
CA ASN A 140 1.84 16.58 4.93
C ASN A 140 2.31 15.72 6.11
N PRO A 141 1.67 15.85 7.28
CA PRO A 141 1.87 14.90 8.37
C PRO A 141 1.41 13.49 7.95
N PRO A 142 2.01 12.44 8.51
CA PRO A 142 1.59 11.08 8.22
C PRO A 142 0.18 10.78 8.77
N ILE A 143 -0.51 9.83 8.14
CA ILE A 143 -1.93 9.54 8.44
C ILE A 143 -1.99 8.65 9.69
N ILE A 144 -2.52 9.20 10.77
CA ILE A 144 -2.62 8.51 12.07
C ILE A 144 -3.99 7.85 12.25
N VAL A 145 -5.03 8.41 11.63
CA VAL A 145 -6.40 7.92 11.76
C VAL A 145 -6.88 7.38 10.43
N CYS A 146 -7.65 6.30 10.49
CA CYS A 146 -8.39 5.85 9.32
C CYS A 146 -9.59 6.78 9.04
N GLY A 147 -10.40 6.45 8.03
CA GLY A 147 -11.59 7.20 7.64
C GLY A 147 -12.66 7.43 8.71
N MET A 148 -12.49 6.85 9.90
CA MET A 148 -13.32 7.07 11.07
C MET A 148 -13.05 8.39 11.79
N GLY A 149 -11.92 9.05 11.50
CA GLY A 149 -11.52 10.29 12.15
C GLY A 149 -11.28 10.08 13.65
N ASP A 150 -11.92 10.91 14.47
CA ASP A 150 -11.91 10.87 15.93
C ASP A 150 -12.45 9.56 16.52
N ARG A 151 -13.30 8.84 15.77
CA ARG A 151 -13.84 7.52 16.16
C ARG A 151 -12.90 6.36 15.82
N CYS A 152 -11.73 6.63 15.26
CA CYS A 152 -10.73 5.60 15.03
C CYS A 152 -10.24 5.06 16.37
N ILE A 153 -10.48 3.78 16.65
CA ILE A 153 -10.04 3.15 17.91
C ILE A 153 -8.54 2.82 17.90
N LYS A 154 -7.94 2.88 16.71
CA LYS A 154 -6.51 2.72 16.48
C LYS A 154 -5.92 4.12 16.52
N ASP A 155 -5.39 4.52 17.66
CA ASP A 155 -4.68 5.79 17.82
C ASP A 155 -3.21 5.63 17.43
N HIS A 156 -2.96 4.93 16.32
CA HIS A 156 -1.64 4.65 15.78
C HIS A 156 -1.69 4.57 14.25
N TYR A 157 -0.55 4.86 13.62
CA TYR A 157 -0.37 4.70 12.18
C TYR A 157 -0.70 3.27 11.73
N PHE A 158 -1.19 3.14 10.50
CA PHE A 158 -1.52 1.84 9.91
C PHE A 158 -0.30 0.90 9.94
N ALA A 159 -0.44 -0.26 10.57
CA ALA A 159 0.58 -1.29 10.67
C ALA A 159 0.26 -2.47 9.73
N PRO A 160 0.72 -2.45 8.46
CA PRO A 160 0.27 -3.39 7.44
C PRO A 160 0.60 -4.86 7.73
N HIS A 161 1.45 -5.16 8.70
CA HIS A 161 1.79 -6.53 9.11
C HIS A 161 0.91 -7.05 10.26
N LEU A 162 0.13 -6.18 10.92
CA LEU A 162 -0.65 -6.53 12.12
C LEU A 162 -2.15 -6.39 11.94
N GLU A 163 -2.62 -5.62 10.96
CA GLU A 163 -4.03 -5.29 10.81
C GLU A 163 -4.47 -5.17 9.36
N HIS A 164 -5.79 -5.22 9.17
CA HIS A 164 -6.43 -5.02 7.88
C HIS A 164 -7.08 -3.65 7.80
N GLN A 165 -7.00 -3.03 6.63
CA GLN A 165 -7.84 -1.89 6.28
C GLN A 165 -8.66 -2.20 5.04
N ARG A 166 -9.85 -1.60 4.96
CA ARG A 166 -10.74 -1.66 3.80
C ARG A 166 -10.89 -0.32 3.12
N CYS A 167 -10.95 -0.30 1.81
CA CYS A 167 -11.16 0.93 1.03
C CYS A 167 -12.60 1.01 0.53
N CYS A 168 -13.26 2.15 0.72
CA CYS A 168 -14.53 2.40 0.04
C CYS A 168 -14.30 2.54 -1.46
N THR A 169 -14.90 1.66 -2.27
CA THR A 169 -14.65 1.61 -3.72
C THR A 169 -15.36 2.68 -4.53
N ARG A 170 -16.22 3.49 -3.88
CA ARG A 170 -16.89 4.61 -4.54
C ARG A 170 -15.86 5.63 -5.00
N GLY A 171 -15.96 6.06 -6.26
CA GLY A 171 -14.99 6.98 -6.87
C GLY A 171 -14.82 8.29 -6.11
N SER A 172 -15.90 8.78 -5.49
CA SER A 172 -15.90 10.01 -4.68
C SER A 172 -15.36 9.85 -3.26
N CYS A 173 -15.08 8.62 -2.80
CA CYS A 173 -14.65 8.34 -1.43
C CYS A 173 -13.20 7.85 -1.38
N GLN A 174 -12.94 6.60 -1.80
CA GLN A 174 -11.61 5.98 -1.76
C GLN A 174 -10.88 6.08 -0.40
N ILE A 175 -11.64 6.14 0.70
CA ILE A 175 -11.09 6.23 2.06
C ILE A 175 -10.83 4.84 2.64
N TRP A 176 -9.70 4.68 3.34
CA TRP A 176 -9.32 3.47 4.04
C TRP A 176 -9.81 3.46 5.51
N TYR A 177 -10.35 2.32 5.96
CA TYR A 177 -10.92 2.12 7.30
C TYR A 177 -10.32 0.87 7.95
N HIS A 178 -9.92 0.93 9.21
CA HIS A 178 -9.57 -0.28 9.95
C HIS A 178 -10.80 -1.19 10.11
N VAL A 179 -10.64 -2.48 9.87
CA VAL A 179 -11.73 -3.47 9.99
C VAL A 179 -12.32 -3.47 11.40
N GLU A 180 -11.50 -3.37 12.45
CA GLU A 180 -11.99 -3.33 13.82
C GLU A 180 -12.80 -2.07 14.13
N CYS A 181 -12.47 -0.93 13.50
CA CYS A 181 -13.28 0.27 13.67
C CYS A 181 -14.65 0.12 13.01
N LEU A 182 -14.71 -0.48 11.81
CA LEU A 182 -15.97 -0.76 11.13
C LEU A 182 -16.86 -1.69 11.96
N ARG A 183 -16.30 -2.78 12.50
CA ARG A 183 -17.02 -3.72 13.38
C ARG A 183 -17.66 -3.05 14.58
N ARG A 184 -16.93 -2.19 15.30
CA ARG A 184 -17.44 -1.51 16.51
C ARG A 184 -18.61 -0.56 16.24
N THR A 185 -18.76 -0.07 15.01
CA THR A 185 -19.91 0.79 14.68
C THR A 185 -21.21 0.01 14.46
N ASN A 186 -21.19 -1.33 14.55
CA ASN A 186 -22.33 -2.21 14.28
C ASN A 186 -23.03 -1.89 12.95
N ARG A 187 -22.25 -1.59 11.91
CA ARG A 187 -22.73 -1.37 10.53
C ARG A 187 -22.44 -2.51 9.53
N PRO A 188 -22.49 -3.81 9.90
CA PRO A 188 -22.37 -4.85 8.91
C PRO A 188 -23.60 -4.85 8.00
N VAL A 189 -23.40 -5.17 6.73
CA VAL A 189 -24.47 -5.35 5.75
C VAL A 189 -24.85 -6.82 5.77
N LYS A 190 -26.07 -7.13 6.23
CA LYS A 190 -26.61 -8.48 6.15
C LYS A 190 -27.03 -8.76 4.71
N LEU A 191 -26.28 -9.63 4.03
CA LEU A 191 -26.69 -10.19 2.74
C LEU A 191 -27.75 -11.27 2.97
N LYS A 192 -28.77 -11.33 2.12
CA LYS A 192 -29.63 -12.50 2.06
C LYS A 192 -28.86 -13.59 1.31
N THR A 193 -28.84 -14.80 1.87
CA THR A 193 -27.98 -15.92 1.45
C THR A 193 -28.26 -16.46 0.04
N GLU A 194 -29.28 -15.99 -0.65
CA GLU A 194 -29.86 -16.70 -1.80
C GLU A 194 -29.46 -16.14 -3.18
N PHE A 195 -28.76 -15.00 -3.28
CA PHE A 195 -28.48 -14.38 -4.59
C PHE A 195 -27.04 -13.85 -4.71
N VAL A 196 -26.21 -14.55 -5.49
CA VAL A 196 -24.87 -14.09 -5.93
C VAL A 196 -24.96 -12.68 -6.55
N ASP A 197 -26.04 -12.43 -7.30
CA ASP A 197 -26.37 -11.13 -7.89
C ASP A 197 -26.40 -10.00 -6.85
N GLN A 198 -26.86 -10.26 -5.63
CA GLN A 198 -27.05 -9.21 -4.63
C GLN A 198 -25.72 -8.67 -4.12
N ARG A 199 -24.75 -9.54 -3.86
CA ARG A 199 -23.41 -9.11 -3.42
C ARG A 199 -22.73 -8.33 -4.53
N LEU A 200 -22.72 -8.87 -5.75
CA LEU A 200 -22.09 -8.20 -6.89
C LEU A 200 -22.69 -6.81 -7.10
N ARG A 201 -24.03 -6.67 -7.13
CA ARG A 201 -24.71 -5.37 -7.22
C ARG A 201 -24.27 -4.39 -6.16
N LEU A 202 -24.20 -4.84 -4.90
CA LEU A 202 -23.79 -3.98 -3.78
C LEU A 202 -22.34 -3.52 -3.90
N MET A 203 -21.45 -4.36 -4.40
CA MET A 203 -20.03 -4.03 -4.59
C MET A 203 -19.77 -3.13 -5.80
N LEU A 204 -20.60 -3.26 -6.84
CA LEU A 204 -20.53 -2.43 -8.04
C LEU A 204 -21.21 -1.07 -7.86
N HIS A 205 -22.19 -0.95 -6.94
CA HIS A 205 -22.92 0.30 -6.68
C HIS A 205 -21.98 1.48 -6.40
N GLY A 206 -22.11 2.54 -7.19
CA GLY A 206 -21.31 3.77 -7.07
C GLY A 206 -19.83 3.59 -7.42
N THR A 207 -19.46 2.44 -8.00
CA THR A 207 -18.18 2.27 -8.68
C THR A 207 -18.28 2.95 -10.06
N PRO A 208 -17.29 3.76 -10.48
CA PRO A 208 -17.30 4.39 -11.80
C PRO A 208 -17.50 3.36 -12.93
N GLY A 209 -18.38 3.66 -13.89
CA GLY A 209 -18.75 2.78 -15.00
C GLY A 209 -19.90 1.81 -14.72
N PHE A 210 -20.43 1.82 -13.49
CA PHE A 210 -21.60 1.03 -13.07
C PHE A 210 -22.78 1.90 -12.65
N GLU A 211 -22.85 3.15 -13.13
CA GLU A 211 -23.91 4.10 -12.77
C GLU A 211 -25.31 3.57 -13.14
N TRP A 212 -25.40 2.71 -14.15
CA TRP A 212 -26.63 2.07 -14.61
C TRP A 212 -27.18 1.01 -13.65
N ILE A 213 -26.38 0.47 -12.71
CA ILE A 213 -26.86 -0.49 -11.70
C ILE A 213 -27.84 0.16 -10.72
N ASP A 214 -27.71 1.47 -10.52
CA ASP A 214 -28.54 2.22 -9.59
C ASP A 214 -29.88 2.66 -10.23
N ASP A 215 -30.07 2.45 -11.54
CA ASP A 215 -31.33 2.73 -12.24
C ASP A 215 -32.34 1.59 -11.97
N PRO A 216 -33.54 1.86 -11.43
CA PRO A 216 -34.59 0.85 -11.28
C PRO A 216 -35.09 0.26 -12.62
N ASN A 217 -34.86 0.94 -13.75
CA ASN A 217 -35.05 0.42 -15.10
C ASN A 217 -33.73 -0.08 -15.73
N GLY A 218 -32.66 -0.14 -14.93
CA GLY A 218 -31.32 -0.51 -15.36
C GLY A 218 -31.29 -1.89 -16.00
N ASP A 219 -30.34 -2.06 -16.90
CA ASP A 219 -30.26 -3.22 -17.75
C ASP A 219 -29.93 -4.49 -16.94
N MET A 220 -30.97 -5.30 -16.69
CA MET A 220 -30.82 -6.62 -16.06
C MET A 220 -30.04 -7.60 -16.93
N LYS A 221 -29.86 -7.28 -18.22
CA LYS A 221 -29.19 -8.14 -19.20
C LYS A 221 -27.78 -8.51 -18.76
N LEU A 222 -26.98 -7.61 -18.16
CA LEU A 222 -25.64 -8.00 -17.72
C LEU A 222 -25.68 -9.14 -16.69
N PHE A 223 -26.62 -9.11 -15.75
CA PHE A 223 -26.70 -10.16 -14.73
C PHE A 223 -27.18 -11.49 -15.33
N GLU A 224 -28.09 -11.44 -16.29
CA GLU A 224 -28.50 -12.64 -17.02
C GLU A 224 -27.37 -13.19 -17.91
N ASP A 225 -26.63 -12.32 -18.60
CA ASP A 225 -25.46 -12.67 -19.39
C ASP A 225 -24.36 -13.27 -18.50
N ILE A 226 -24.09 -12.67 -17.34
CA ILE A 226 -23.17 -13.22 -16.34
C ILE A 226 -23.64 -14.61 -15.89
N LYS A 227 -24.94 -14.82 -15.63
CA LYS A 227 -25.46 -16.15 -15.24
C LYS A 227 -25.22 -17.20 -16.34
N LEU A 228 -25.46 -16.83 -17.60
CA LEU A 228 -25.26 -17.72 -18.75
C LEU A 228 -23.78 -18.08 -18.94
N CYS A 229 -22.88 -17.12 -18.69
CA CYS A 229 -21.44 -17.27 -18.89
C CYS A 229 -20.67 -17.60 -17.59
N LEU A 230 -21.36 -17.80 -16.46
CA LEU A 230 -20.74 -17.84 -15.14
C LEU A 230 -19.67 -18.93 -15.04
N SER A 231 -19.88 -20.08 -15.66
CA SER A 231 -18.89 -21.17 -15.69
C SER A 231 -17.54 -20.73 -16.24
N TYR A 232 -17.52 -19.79 -17.20
CA TYR A 232 -16.32 -19.31 -17.86
C TYR A 232 -15.67 -18.14 -17.11
N ILE A 233 -16.46 -17.20 -16.60
CA ILE A 233 -15.95 -15.98 -15.97
C ILE A 233 -16.04 -15.96 -14.43
N HIS A 234 -16.28 -17.11 -13.79
CA HIS A 234 -16.51 -17.19 -12.34
C HIS A 234 -15.38 -16.53 -11.53
N GLY A 235 -14.11 -16.70 -11.92
CA GLY A 235 -12.99 -16.07 -11.23
C GLY A 235 -13.03 -14.53 -11.26
N ILE A 236 -13.42 -13.94 -12.40
CA ILE A 236 -13.59 -12.48 -12.55
C ILE A 236 -14.73 -12.01 -11.65
N VAL A 237 -15.87 -12.72 -11.69
CA VAL A 237 -17.04 -12.41 -10.87
C VAL A 237 -16.72 -12.52 -9.39
N ASP A 238 -16.05 -13.59 -8.97
CA ASP A 238 -15.61 -13.79 -7.60
C ASP A 238 -14.70 -12.65 -7.15
N CYS A 239 -13.66 -12.32 -7.93
CA CYS A 239 -12.76 -11.21 -7.65
C CYS A 239 -13.50 -9.87 -7.51
N ALA A 240 -14.41 -9.54 -8.44
CA ALA A 240 -15.16 -8.28 -8.43
C ALA A 240 -16.03 -8.10 -7.17
N GLN A 241 -16.48 -9.21 -6.56
CA GLN A 241 -17.28 -9.21 -5.33
C GLN A 241 -16.47 -9.06 -4.04
N HIS A 242 -15.14 -9.15 -4.09
CA HIS A 242 -14.31 -8.92 -2.90
C HIS A 242 -14.33 -7.45 -2.48
N SER A 243 -14.25 -7.23 -1.17
CA SER A 243 -13.90 -5.92 -0.63
C SER A 243 -12.46 -5.59 -0.97
N VAL A 244 -12.18 -4.30 -1.20
CA VAL A 244 -10.79 -3.83 -1.30
C VAL A 244 -10.18 -3.85 0.10
N ILE A 245 -9.16 -4.68 0.29
CA ILE A 245 -8.48 -4.92 1.56
C ILE A 245 -6.97 -4.77 1.37
N ARG A 246 -6.30 -4.17 2.35
CA ARG A 246 -4.84 -4.17 2.49
C ARG A 246 -4.41 -4.57 3.90
N GLY A 247 -3.17 -5.00 4.04
CA GLY A 247 -2.57 -5.48 5.28
C GLY A 247 -2.62 -6.99 5.44
N ARG A 248 -1.81 -7.51 6.37
CA ARG A 248 -1.55 -8.91 6.67
C ARG A 248 -1.29 -9.72 5.40
N GLU A 249 -2.09 -10.76 5.15
CA GLU A 249 -1.99 -11.65 3.99
C GLU A 249 -2.18 -10.95 2.64
N HIS A 250 -2.79 -9.75 2.62
CA HIS A 250 -2.96 -8.96 1.41
C HIS A 250 -1.76 -8.04 1.12
N GLY A 251 -0.74 -8.04 1.98
CA GLY A 251 0.45 -7.19 1.83
C GLY A 251 0.17 -5.70 2.06
N VAL A 252 1.18 -4.87 1.81
CA VAL A 252 1.13 -3.42 2.14
C VAL A 252 0.10 -2.67 1.30
N VAL A 253 0.02 -3.00 0.00
CA VAL A 253 -0.83 -2.32 -0.98
C VAL A 253 -2.24 -2.90 -1.03
N GLY A 254 -2.37 -4.21 -0.81
CA GLY A 254 -3.66 -4.89 -0.88
C GLY A 254 -4.04 -5.39 -2.27
N ASN A 255 -5.32 -5.68 -2.44
CA ASN A 255 -5.90 -6.30 -3.63
C ASN A 255 -6.63 -5.30 -4.58
N TYR A 256 -6.41 -4.00 -4.41
CA TYR A 256 -7.17 -2.96 -5.14
C TYR A 256 -7.10 -3.11 -6.66
N LEU A 257 -5.90 -3.28 -7.22
CA LEU A 257 -5.71 -3.33 -8.67
C LEU A 257 -6.42 -4.54 -9.29
N SER A 258 -6.35 -5.72 -8.67
CA SER A 258 -7.05 -6.92 -9.14
C SER A 258 -8.56 -6.72 -9.13
N ILE A 259 -9.12 -6.15 -8.06
CA ILE A 259 -10.56 -5.87 -7.97
C ILE A 259 -10.98 -4.82 -9.01
N LYS A 260 -10.20 -3.74 -9.16
CA LYS A 260 -10.45 -2.70 -10.18
C LYS A 260 -10.45 -3.31 -11.59
N ARG A 261 -9.49 -4.19 -11.88
CA ARG A 261 -9.37 -4.87 -13.17
C ARG A 261 -10.55 -5.80 -13.44
N ALA A 262 -10.89 -6.67 -12.48
CA ALA A 262 -12.05 -7.56 -12.60
C ALA A 262 -13.35 -6.77 -12.87
N ARG A 263 -13.54 -5.65 -12.16
CA ARG A 263 -14.70 -4.76 -12.37
C ARG A 263 -14.66 -4.07 -13.74
N ALA A 264 -13.50 -3.65 -14.23
CA ALA A 264 -13.37 -3.09 -15.57
C ALA A 264 -13.77 -4.10 -16.66
N LEU A 265 -13.33 -5.35 -16.54
CA LEU A 265 -13.71 -6.44 -17.46
C LEU A 265 -15.22 -6.70 -17.48
N LEU A 266 -15.91 -6.59 -16.33
CA LEU A 266 -17.37 -6.68 -16.28
C LEU A 266 -18.08 -5.50 -16.97
N ILE A 267 -17.48 -4.30 -16.96
CA ILE A 267 -17.99 -3.15 -17.73
C ILE A 267 -17.81 -3.41 -19.23
N GLU A 268 -16.63 -3.88 -19.64
CA GLU A 268 -16.34 -4.21 -21.04
C GLU A 268 -17.31 -5.28 -21.55
N ALA A 269 -17.58 -6.32 -20.75
CA ALA A 269 -18.55 -7.36 -21.07
C ALA A 269 -19.98 -6.79 -21.25
N HIS A 270 -20.39 -5.84 -20.40
CA HIS A 270 -21.67 -5.14 -20.55
C HIS A 270 -21.78 -4.37 -21.87
N LEU A 271 -20.66 -3.79 -22.33
CA LEU A 271 -20.56 -3.10 -23.62
C LEU A 271 -20.42 -4.06 -24.83
N GLY A 272 -20.46 -5.37 -24.60
CA GLY A 272 -20.36 -6.42 -25.61
C GLY A 272 -18.95 -6.95 -25.87
N GLY A 273 -17.94 -6.45 -25.15
CA GLY A 273 -16.56 -6.94 -25.20
C GLY A 273 -16.31 -7.99 -24.13
N TRP A 274 -16.48 -9.27 -24.46
CA TRP A 274 -16.20 -10.36 -23.51
C TRP A 274 -14.68 -10.52 -23.26
N PRO A 275 -14.27 -10.87 -22.03
CA PRO A 275 -12.85 -11.08 -21.71
C PRO A 275 -12.21 -12.18 -22.55
N SER A 276 -10.93 -12.03 -22.89
CA SER A 276 -10.15 -13.08 -23.56
C SER A 276 -9.80 -14.24 -22.62
N ASP A 277 -9.35 -15.37 -23.19
CA ASP A 277 -8.91 -16.53 -22.38
C ASP A 277 -7.75 -16.15 -21.45
N GLU A 278 -6.80 -15.31 -21.90
CA GLU A 278 -5.70 -14.83 -21.06
C GLU A 278 -6.18 -13.94 -19.90
N GLU A 279 -7.21 -13.13 -20.15
CA GLU A 279 -7.82 -12.29 -19.11
C GLU A 279 -8.62 -13.12 -18.11
N ILE A 280 -9.27 -14.19 -18.56
CA ILE A 280 -9.96 -15.15 -17.69
C ILE A 280 -8.96 -15.89 -16.81
N ASP A 281 -7.85 -16.35 -17.39
CA ASP A 281 -6.80 -17.10 -16.72
C ASP A 281 -6.14 -16.31 -15.57
N GLU A 282 -6.09 -14.98 -15.65
CA GLU A 282 -5.62 -14.10 -14.57
C GLU A 282 -6.40 -14.32 -13.26
N PHE A 283 -7.68 -14.70 -13.35
CA PHE A 283 -8.58 -14.77 -12.19
C PHE A 283 -8.91 -16.18 -11.72
N VAL A 284 -8.36 -17.24 -12.33
CA VAL A 284 -8.69 -18.64 -12.02
C VAL A 284 -8.41 -19.02 -10.56
N SER A 285 -7.46 -18.37 -9.90
CA SER A 285 -7.14 -18.65 -8.49
C SER A 285 -8.09 -17.98 -7.48
N TRP A 286 -8.97 -17.08 -7.93
CA TRP A 286 -9.88 -16.39 -7.04
C TRP A 286 -10.99 -17.32 -6.55
N LYS A 287 -11.38 -17.09 -5.30
CA LYS A 287 -12.45 -17.84 -4.64
C LYS A 287 -13.58 -16.89 -4.28
N PRO A 288 -14.81 -17.40 -4.13
CA PRO A 288 -15.92 -16.60 -3.66
C PRO A 288 -15.57 -15.90 -2.33
N PRO A 289 -15.95 -14.62 -2.16
CA PRO A 289 -15.65 -13.89 -0.94
C PRO A 289 -16.38 -14.47 0.27
N SER A 290 -15.64 -14.70 1.35
CA SER A 290 -16.18 -15.18 2.63
C SER A 290 -16.25 -14.07 3.68
N ASP A 291 -15.96 -12.83 3.29
CA ASP A 291 -15.81 -11.71 4.21
C ASP A 291 -17.12 -10.94 4.43
N GLU A 292 -17.26 -10.38 5.62
CA GLU A 292 -18.39 -9.51 5.96
C GLU A 292 -18.33 -8.22 5.14
N LEU A 293 -19.47 -7.63 4.80
CA LEU A 293 -19.54 -6.32 4.16
C LEU A 293 -19.87 -5.25 5.21
N TYR A 294 -19.31 -4.05 5.06
CA TYR A 294 -19.56 -2.94 5.99
C TYR A 294 -20.16 -1.74 5.26
N ARG A 295 -20.86 -0.87 5.98
CA ARG A 295 -21.25 0.43 5.42
C ARG A 295 -20.16 1.48 5.62
N CYS A 296 -19.80 2.14 4.54
CA CYS A 296 -19.02 3.36 4.52
C CYS A 296 -19.70 4.44 5.37
N VAL A 297 -18.96 4.99 6.32
CA VAL A 297 -19.49 6.03 7.22
C VAL A 297 -19.71 7.36 6.49
N ASN A 298 -18.91 7.64 5.46
CA ASN A 298 -18.96 8.89 4.70
C ASN A 298 -19.94 8.86 3.51
N CYS A 299 -20.28 7.67 3.01
CA CYS A 299 -21.15 7.53 1.84
C CYS A 299 -22.46 6.78 2.12
N ASN A 300 -22.58 6.15 3.29
CA ASN A 300 -23.63 5.21 3.64
C ASN A 300 -23.77 3.97 2.69
N GLY A 301 -22.81 3.81 1.77
CA GLY A 301 -22.69 2.71 0.81
C GLY A 301 -21.89 1.53 1.35
N VAL A 302 -21.74 0.46 0.56
CA VAL A 302 -21.02 -0.75 0.97
C VAL A 302 -19.50 -0.61 0.77
N ILE A 303 -18.73 -1.25 1.66
CA ILE A 303 -17.26 -1.41 1.67
C ILE A 303 -16.94 -2.90 1.80
#